data_AF-A0A183DDT8-F1
#
_entry.id   AF-A0A183DDT8-F1
#
_cell.length_a   1.000
_cell.length_b   1.000
_cell.length_c   1.000
_cell.angle_alpha   90.00
_cell.angle_beta   90.00
_cell.angle_gamma   90.00
#
_symmetry.space_group_name_H-M   'P 1'
#
loop_
_entity.id
_entity.type
_entity.pdbx_description
1 polymer ?
#
loop_
_entity_poly.entity_id
_entity_poly.type
_entity_poly.pdbx_seq_one_letter_code
_entity_poly.pdbx_strand_id
1 'polypeptide(L)'
;LKLPKHRILSKDELPEEKERKSGVIYFQTLPPHFTVSRMRNEMSKFGEIGRIFLQAEKRRDAKGKRRKRYVEGWVEFKKKSLAKRVAASLNSTPVGGKRRSVARESLWTMKYLSGFKWTHLVEQLSYENRVEQQRMRLEIAQAKRQASFFAEQVEKGEQLRKLEEKVSSFTESFFLQ
;
A
#
# COMPACT_ATOMS: atom_id res chain seq x y z
N LEU A 1 -37.31 15.74 -22.94
CA LEU A 1 -36.26 15.47 -21.92
C LEU A 1 -35.97 16.77 -21.17
N LYS A 2 -36.45 16.94 -19.94
CA LYS A 2 -36.17 18.14 -19.13
C LYS A 2 -34.82 17.94 -18.44
N LEU A 3 -33.81 18.73 -18.81
CA LEU A 3 -32.52 18.74 -18.12
C LEU A 3 -32.72 19.26 -16.68
N PRO A 4 -32.04 18.69 -15.66
CA PRO A 4 -32.19 19.14 -14.28
C PRO A 4 -31.68 20.57 -14.12
N LYS A 5 -32.41 21.41 -13.36
CA LYS A 5 -32.00 22.77 -13.00
C LYS A 5 -30.60 22.72 -12.37
N HIS A 6 -29.68 23.55 -12.88
CA HIS A 6 -28.32 23.68 -12.36
C HIS A 6 -28.37 24.05 -10.87
N ARG A 7 -28.05 23.11 -9.98
CA ARG A 7 -27.92 23.38 -8.54
C ARG A 7 -26.63 24.16 -8.33
N ILE A 8 -26.75 25.45 -8.01
CA ILE A 8 -25.61 26.27 -7.59
C ILE A 8 -25.21 25.77 -6.20
N LEU A 9 -24.04 25.14 -6.10
CA LEU A 9 -23.48 24.71 -4.81
C LEU A 9 -23.08 25.95 -4.02
N SER A 10 -23.48 26.00 -2.75
CA SER A 10 -23.05 27.07 -1.84
C SER A 10 -21.53 27.03 -1.66
N LYS A 11 -20.91 28.17 -1.31
CA LYS A 11 -19.44 28.26 -1.11
C LYS A 11 -18.90 27.21 -0.12
N ASP A 12 -19.70 26.86 0.88
CA ASP A 12 -19.38 25.82 1.87
C ASP A 12 -19.48 24.37 1.34
N GLU A 13 -20.15 24.16 0.22
CA GLU A 13 -20.29 22.85 -0.42
C GLU A 13 -19.13 22.54 -1.38
N LEU A 14 -18.27 23.51 -1.68
CA LEU A 14 -17.10 23.33 -2.54
C LEU A 14 -16.11 22.32 -1.93
N PRO A 15 -15.54 21.39 -2.74
CA PRO A 15 -14.60 20.37 -2.25
C PRO A 15 -13.39 20.95 -1.51
N GLU A 16 -12.83 22.06 -2.01
CA GLU A 16 -11.66 22.72 -1.44
C GLU A 16 -11.95 23.32 -0.06
N GLU A 17 -13.14 23.90 0.13
CA GLU A 17 -13.56 24.46 1.41
C GLU A 17 -13.81 23.38 2.47
N LYS A 18 -14.43 22.27 2.06
CA LYS A 18 -14.59 21.08 2.90
C LYS A 18 -13.24 20.53 3.34
N GLU A 19 -12.28 20.45 2.42
CA GLU A 19 -10.93 20.02 2.72
C GLU A 19 -10.22 21.02 3.65
N ARG A 20 -10.37 22.33 3.45
CA ARG A 20 -9.75 23.33 4.34
C ARG A 20 -10.20 23.20 5.78
N LYS A 21 -11.49 22.90 6.00
CA LYS A 21 -12.09 22.68 7.33
C LYS A 21 -11.75 21.30 7.94
N SER A 22 -11.38 20.32 7.12
CA SER A 22 -11.05 18.96 7.58
C SER A 22 -9.69 18.88 8.28
N GLY A 23 -9.50 17.83 9.08
CA GLY A 23 -8.24 17.52 9.74
C GLY A 23 -8.00 16.02 9.82
N VAL A 24 -6.74 15.61 9.74
CA VAL A 24 -6.35 14.20 9.73
C VAL A 24 -5.65 13.83 11.03
N ILE A 25 -6.04 12.69 11.60
CA ILE A 25 -5.33 12.03 12.70
C ILE A 25 -4.57 10.84 12.13
N TYR A 26 -3.28 10.76 12.43
CA TYR A 26 -2.43 9.60 12.19
C TYR A 26 -2.47 8.66 13.39
N PHE A 27 -2.59 7.37 13.15
CA PHE A 27 -2.53 6.29 14.12
C PHE A 27 -1.26 5.50 13.85
N GLN A 28 -0.31 5.57 14.78
CA GLN A 28 1.00 4.92 14.66
C GLN A 28 0.89 3.40 14.84
N THR A 29 -0.03 2.96 15.69
CA THR A 29 -0.28 1.54 15.95
C THR A 29 -1.78 1.26 16.02
N LEU A 30 -2.15 0.05 15.61
CA LEU A 30 -3.53 -0.42 15.69
C LEU A 30 -3.59 -1.74 16.47
N PRO A 31 -4.63 -1.94 17.30
CA PRO A 31 -4.82 -3.20 18.01
C PRO A 31 -4.95 -4.39 17.06
N PRO A 32 -4.66 -5.63 17.52
CA PRO A 32 -4.92 -6.82 16.72
C PRO A 32 -6.39 -6.92 16.29
N HIS A 33 -6.62 -7.40 15.07
CA HIS A 33 -7.96 -7.56 14.47
C HIS A 33 -8.78 -6.26 14.37
N PHE A 34 -8.11 -5.09 14.37
CA PHE A 34 -8.79 -3.85 14.07
C PHE A 34 -9.25 -3.82 12.61
N THR A 35 -10.40 -3.20 12.35
CA THR A 35 -10.97 -3.07 11.00
C THR A 35 -11.33 -1.62 10.71
N VAL A 36 -11.46 -1.28 9.43
CA VAL A 36 -11.92 0.06 9.01
C VAL A 36 -13.30 0.38 9.59
N SER A 37 -14.20 -0.61 9.63
CA SER A 37 -15.53 -0.45 10.23
C SER A 37 -15.44 -0.16 11.73
N ARG A 38 -14.61 -0.91 12.48
CA ARG A 38 -14.39 -0.62 13.91
C ARG A 38 -13.78 0.75 14.12
N MET A 39 -12.78 1.15 13.33
CA MET A 39 -12.19 2.49 13.39
C MET A 39 -13.26 3.58 13.20
N ARG A 40 -14.12 3.42 12.20
CA ARG A 40 -15.24 4.36 11.96
C ARG A 40 -16.16 4.42 13.17
N ASN A 41 -16.53 3.27 13.75
CA ASN A 41 -17.43 3.22 14.90
C ASN A 41 -16.83 3.88 16.15
N GLU A 42 -15.53 3.70 16.41
CA GLU A 42 -14.86 4.33 17.54
C GLU A 42 -14.72 5.85 17.34
N MET A 43 -14.27 6.28 16.16
CA MET A 43 -13.98 7.70 15.90
C MET A 43 -15.25 8.54 15.69
N SER A 44 -16.32 7.95 15.14
CA SER A 44 -17.60 8.66 14.93
C SER A 44 -18.25 9.14 16.24
N LYS A 45 -17.87 8.58 17.39
CA LYS A 45 -18.32 9.04 18.71
C LYS A 45 -17.90 10.47 19.03
N PHE A 46 -16.83 10.95 18.40
CA PHE A 46 -16.23 12.26 18.69
C PHE A 46 -16.46 13.30 17.60
N GLY A 47 -16.99 12.90 16.45
CA GLY A 47 -17.25 13.80 15.34
C GLY A 47 -17.50 13.09 14.02
N GLU A 48 -17.94 13.87 13.03
CA GLU A 48 -18.22 13.34 11.70
C GLU A 48 -16.93 12.95 10.96
N ILE A 49 -16.87 11.69 10.54
CA ILE A 49 -15.72 11.09 9.86
C ILE A 49 -15.91 11.15 8.35
N GLY A 50 -14.90 11.68 7.66
CA GLY A 50 -14.77 11.58 6.21
C GLY A 50 -14.15 10.24 5.82
N ARG A 51 -12.90 10.32 5.35
CA ARG A 51 -12.14 9.20 4.80
C ARG A 51 -11.33 8.48 5.87
N ILE A 52 -11.13 7.17 5.68
CA ILE A 52 -10.32 6.30 6.56
C ILE A 52 -9.44 5.42 5.68
N PHE A 53 -8.16 5.37 6.00
CA PHE A 53 -7.19 4.52 5.33
C PHE A 53 -6.38 3.81 6.41
N LEU A 54 -6.34 2.48 6.36
CA LEU A 54 -5.54 1.67 7.26
C LEU A 54 -4.54 0.89 6.41
N GLN A 55 -3.26 1.08 6.69
CA GLN A 55 -2.19 0.41 5.96
C GLN A 55 -2.05 -1.02 6.47
N ALA A 56 -2.20 -1.98 5.56
CA ALA A 56 -2.00 -3.38 5.88
C ALA A 56 -0.50 -3.71 5.94
N GLU A 57 -0.14 -4.64 6.81
CA GLU A 57 1.20 -5.20 6.86
C GLU A 57 1.56 -5.84 5.51
N LYS A 58 2.72 -5.49 4.94
CA LYS A 58 3.20 -6.04 3.67
C LYS A 58 3.75 -7.48 3.82
N ARG A 59 4.07 -7.91 5.04
CA ARG A 59 4.69 -9.21 5.33
C ARG A 59 3.67 -10.35 5.27
N ARG A 60 4.08 -11.49 4.71
CA ARG A 60 3.36 -12.76 4.81
C ARG A 60 3.87 -13.49 6.04
N ASP A 61 2.98 -14.09 6.80
CA ASP A 61 3.33 -14.97 7.92
C ASP A 61 4.23 -16.11 7.40
N ALA A 62 5.10 -16.68 8.24
CA ALA A 62 5.99 -17.79 7.86
C ALA A 62 5.27 -19.02 7.23
N LYS A 63 3.96 -19.12 7.43
CA LYS A 63 3.07 -20.16 6.86
C LYS A 63 2.36 -19.72 5.56
N GLY A 64 2.77 -18.61 4.95
CA GLY A 64 2.19 -18.07 3.70
C GLY A 64 0.76 -17.50 3.84
N LYS A 65 0.14 -17.60 5.02
CA LYS A 65 -1.21 -17.10 5.28
C LYS A 65 -1.16 -15.58 5.42
N ARG A 66 -2.05 -14.85 4.73
CA ARG A 66 -2.19 -13.39 4.90
C ARG A 66 -3.19 -13.14 6.02
N ARG A 67 -2.75 -13.02 7.28
CA ARG A 67 -3.62 -12.40 8.28
C ARG A 67 -3.61 -10.90 8.04
N LYS A 68 -4.71 -10.36 7.51
CA LYS A 68 -4.86 -8.93 7.21
C LYS A 68 -4.82 -8.13 8.51
N ARG A 69 -3.62 -7.75 8.93
CA ARG A 69 -3.35 -6.89 10.07
C ARG A 69 -3.05 -5.50 9.54
N TYR A 70 -3.68 -4.49 10.15
CA TYR A 70 -3.33 -3.10 9.89
C TYR A 70 -2.29 -2.65 10.90
N VAL A 71 -1.28 -1.93 10.43
CA VAL A 71 -0.14 -1.48 11.25
C VAL A 71 -0.26 -0.02 11.62
N GLU A 72 -0.79 0.80 10.72
CA GLU A 72 -0.99 2.24 10.91
C GLU A 72 -2.27 2.69 10.19
N GLY A 73 -2.69 3.93 10.44
CA GLY A 73 -3.90 4.47 9.82
C GLY A 73 -4.01 5.98 9.83
N TRP A 74 -4.89 6.48 8.96
CA TRP A 74 -5.23 7.89 8.82
C TRP A 74 -6.75 8.02 8.84
N VAL A 75 -7.25 8.89 9.71
CA VAL A 75 -8.67 9.18 9.85
C VAL A 75 -8.89 10.66 9.65
N GLU A 76 -9.70 11.00 8.65
CA GLU A 76 -10.12 12.37 8.39
C GLU A 76 -11.41 12.70 9.16
N PHE A 77 -11.36 13.73 9.98
CA PHE A 77 -12.53 14.39 10.54
C PHE A 77 -12.93 15.57 9.67
N LYS A 78 -14.24 15.78 9.47
CA LYS A 78 -14.74 16.93 8.71
C LYS A 78 -14.45 18.28 9.38
N LYS A 79 -14.16 18.29 10.68
CA LYS A 79 -13.77 19.50 11.46
C LYS A 79 -12.40 19.29 12.13
N LYS A 80 -11.40 20.08 11.73
CA LYS A 80 -10.03 20.00 12.27
C LYS A 80 -9.93 20.31 13.76
N SER A 81 -10.84 21.10 14.31
CA SER A 81 -10.90 21.38 15.75
C SER A 81 -11.24 20.13 16.56
N LEU A 82 -12.17 19.31 16.06
CA LEU A 82 -12.48 18.00 16.66
C LEU A 82 -11.30 17.06 16.52
N ALA A 83 -10.66 16.98 15.35
CA ALA A 83 -9.47 16.16 15.14
C ALA A 83 -8.36 16.47 16.16
N LYS A 84 -8.06 17.76 16.37
CA LYS A 84 -7.08 18.23 17.37
C LYS A 84 -7.46 17.80 18.78
N ARG A 85 -8.71 18.03 19.19
CA ARG A 85 -9.20 17.69 20.53
C ARG A 85 -9.13 16.20 20.78
N VAL A 86 -9.60 15.39 19.83
CA VAL A 86 -9.62 13.92 19.92
C VAL A 86 -8.21 13.38 20.05
N ALA A 87 -7.29 13.81 19.20
CA ALA A 87 -5.90 13.37 19.29
C ALA A 87 -5.28 13.73 20.65
N ALA A 88 -5.56 14.93 21.17
CA ALA A 88 -5.06 15.35 22.48
C ALA A 88 -5.67 14.57 23.65
N SER A 89 -6.97 14.25 23.60
CA SER A 89 -7.68 13.60 24.71
C SER A 89 -7.56 12.08 24.71
N LEU A 90 -7.46 11.47 23.53
CA LEU A 90 -7.56 10.01 23.37
C LEU A 90 -6.18 9.36 23.19
N ASN A 91 -5.14 10.12 22.85
CA ASN A 91 -3.79 9.56 22.79
C ASN A 91 -3.36 9.03 24.15
N SER A 92 -2.72 7.86 24.15
CA SER A 92 -2.27 7.12 25.35
C SER A 92 -3.39 6.63 26.26
N THR A 93 -4.66 6.66 25.83
CA THR A 93 -5.76 6.04 26.60
C THR A 93 -6.04 4.61 26.11
N PRO A 94 -6.61 3.74 26.94
CA PRO A 94 -7.01 2.40 26.50
C PRO A 94 -8.03 2.45 25.36
N VAL A 95 -7.88 1.55 24.37
CA VAL A 95 -8.87 1.36 23.30
C VAL A 95 -10.19 0.80 23.86
N GLY A 96 -10.10 0.01 24.93
CA GLY A 96 -11.24 -0.65 25.54
C GLY A 96 -11.81 -1.78 24.69
N GLY A 97 -13.06 -2.15 24.98
CA GLY A 97 -13.75 -3.27 24.35
C GLY A 97 -14.11 -4.38 25.35
N LYS A 98 -14.56 -5.53 24.84
CA LYS A 98 -15.01 -6.65 25.68
C LYS A 98 -13.87 -7.15 26.58
N ARG A 99 -14.21 -7.60 27.80
CA ARG A 99 -13.26 -8.07 28.83
C ARG A 99 -12.24 -9.09 28.32
N ARG A 100 -12.63 -9.97 27.39
CA ARG A 100 -11.78 -11.02 26.79
C ARG A 100 -11.14 -10.64 25.45
N SER A 101 -11.22 -9.37 25.02
CA SER A 101 -10.67 -8.96 23.73
C SER A 101 -9.19 -8.59 23.83
N VAL A 102 -8.38 -9.06 22.89
CA VAL A 102 -6.93 -8.77 22.79
C VAL A 102 -6.65 -7.27 22.66
N ALA A 103 -7.61 -6.51 22.13
CA ALA A 103 -7.51 -5.06 21.98
C ALA A 103 -7.72 -4.27 23.29
N ARG A 104 -8.18 -4.91 24.38
CA ARG A 104 -8.52 -4.22 25.63
C ARG A 104 -7.34 -3.51 26.27
N GLU A 105 -6.17 -4.14 26.20
CA GLU A 105 -4.92 -3.63 26.81
C GLU A 105 -4.14 -2.74 25.84
N SER A 106 -4.56 -2.68 24.57
CA SER A 106 -3.92 -1.77 23.62
C SER A 106 -4.26 -0.32 23.98
N LEU A 107 -3.24 0.53 23.91
CA LEU A 107 -3.41 1.97 24.01
C LEU A 107 -3.59 2.57 22.61
N TRP A 108 -4.39 3.61 22.54
CA TRP A 108 -4.41 4.49 21.38
C TRP A 108 -3.07 5.20 21.25
N THR A 109 -2.39 5.05 20.10
CA THR A 109 -1.18 5.81 19.77
C THR A 109 -1.47 6.64 18.53
N MET A 110 -1.72 7.93 18.69
CA MET A 110 -2.17 8.80 17.60
C MET A 110 -1.66 10.24 17.71
N LYS A 111 -1.61 10.92 16.56
CA LYS A 111 -1.17 12.32 16.45
C LYS A 111 -2.03 13.07 15.45
N TYR A 112 -2.46 14.28 15.80
CA TYR A 112 -3.05 15.20 14.83
C TYR A 112 -1.97 15.75 13.90
N LEU A 113 -2.24 15.73 12.59
CA LEU A 113 -1.31 16.25 11.58
C LEU A 113 -1.71 17.68 11.18
N SER A 114 -0.96 18.67 11.70
CA SER A 114 -1.19 20.09 11.36
C SER A 114 -0.79 20.38 9.91
N GLY A 115 -1.62 21.13 9.19
CA GLY A 115 -1.39 21.46 7.77
C GLY A 115 -1.56 20.29 6.79
N PHE A 116 -1.63 19.05 7.27
CA PHE A 116 -1.77 17.86 6.44
C PHE A 116 -3.22 17.64 6.01
N LYS A 117 -3.40 17.28 4.73
CA LYS A 117 -4.69 16.99 4.10
C LYS A 117 -4.69 15.60 3.49
N TRP A 118 -5.89 15.09 3.23
CA TRP A 118 -6.03 13.76 2.67
C TRP A 118 -5.41 13.64 1.27
N THR A 119 -5.48 14.70 0.47
CA THR A 119 -4.79 14.78 -0.83
C THR A 119 -3.31 14.47 -0.72
N HIS A 120 -2.61 15.05 0.27
CA HIS A 120 -1.19 14.76 0.52
C HIS A 120 -0.94 13.26 0.79
N LEU A 121 -1.82 12.60 1.54
CA LEU A 121 -1.73 11.15 1.77
C LEU A 121 -1.86 10.37 0.46
N VAL A 122 -2.88 10.70 -0.35
CA VAL A 122 -3.13 10.02 -1.62
C VAL A 122 -1.97 10.24 -2.60
N GLU A 123 -1.45 11.46 -2.67
CA GLU A 123 -0.29 11.82 -3.48
C GLU A 123 0.93 11.00 -3.06
N GLN A 124 1.26 10.97 -1.77
CA GLN A 124 2.39 10.21 -1.24
C GLN A 124 2.24 8.70 -1.54
N LEU A 125 1.08 8.10 -1.25
CA LEU A 125 0.83 6.68 -1.53
C LEU A 125 0.91 6.38 -3.04
N SER A 126 0.43 7.29 -3.89
CA SER A 126 0.49 7.12 -5.34
C SER A 126 1.94 7.18 -5.84
N TYR A 127 2.75 8.06 -5.28
CA TYR A 127 4.17 8.19 -5.59
C TYR A 127 4.93 6.95 -5.16
N GLU A 128 4.77 6.50 -3.91
CA GLU A 128 5.40 5.28 -3.39
C GLU A 128 5.06 4.06 -4.25
N ASN A 129 3.78 3.88 -4.58
CA ASN A 129 3.36 2.78 -5.45
C ASN A 129 3.98 2.86 -6.86
N ARG A 130 4.10 4.06 -7.45
CA ARG A 130 4.75 4.23 -8.76
C ARG A 130 6.23 3.88 -8.69
N VAL A 131 6.92 4.32 -7.64
CA VAL A 131 8.34 4.00 -7.41
C VAL A 131 8.54 2.50 -7.23
N GLU A 132 7.73 1.84 -6.39
CA GLU A 132 7.80 0.38 -6.19
C GLU A 132 7.54 -0.38 -7.49
N GLN A 133 6.53 0.01 -8.27
CA GLN A 133 6.22 -0.62 -9.56
C GLN A 133 7.34 -0.42 -10.59
N GLN A 134 7.96 0.76 -10.63
CA GLN A 134 9.06 1.03 -11.54
C GLN A 134 10.29 0.18 -11.19
N ARG A 135 10.65 0.07 -9.91
CA ARG A 135 11.75 -0.80 -9.45
C ARG A 135 11.50 -2.26 -9.85
N MET A 136 10.31 -2.78 -9.54
CA MET A 136 9.91 -4.14 -9.91
C MET A 136 10.02 -4.40 -11.42
N ARG A 137 9.61 -3.43 -12.25
CA ARG A 137 9.71 -3.56 -13.72
C ARG A 137 11.16 -3.63 -14.20
N LEU A 138 12.05 -2.84 -13.61
CA LEU A 138 13.48 -2.87 -13.96
C LEU A 138 14.12 -4.19 -13.56
N GLU A 139 13.81 -4.71 -12.37
CA GLU A 139 14.29 -6.02 -11.91
C GLU A 139 13.82 -7.15 -12.84
N ILE A 140 12.52 -7.15 -13.23
CA ILE A 140 11.98 -8.12 -14.19
C ILE A 140 12.68 -7.98 -15.55
N ALA A 141 12.91 -6.77 -16.05
CA ALA A 141 13.57 -6.55 -17.32
C ALA A 141 15.02 -7.05 -17.29
N GLN A 142 15.75 -6.82 -16.19
CA GLN A 142 17.10 -7.33 -15.99
C GLN A 142 17.12 -8.86 -15.97
N ALA A 143 16.23 -9.49 -15.18
CA ALA A 143 16.13 -10.94 -15.09
C ALA A 143 15.78 -11.58 -16.45
N LYS A 144 14.86 -10.97 -17.20
CA LYS A 144 14.52 -11.41 -18.57
C LYS A 144 15.73 -11.31 -19.50
N ARG A 145 16.47 -10.20 -19.47
CA ARG A 145 17.67 -10.03 -20.30
C ARG A 145 18.72 -11.09 -19.99
N GLN A 146 18.95 -11.36 -18.70
CA GLN A 146 19.88 -12.40 -18.26
C GLN A 146 19.43 -13.80 -18.71
N ALA A 147 18.15 -14.12 -18.58
CA ALA A 147 17.59 -15.40 -19.01
C ALA A 147 17.67 -15.59 -20.53
N SER A 148 17.33 -14.57 -21.32
CA SER A 148 17.44 -14.59 -22.78
C SER A 148 18.88 -14.76 -23.25
N PHE A 149 19.82 -14.03 -22.63
CA PHE A 149 21.24 -14.18 -22.94
C PHE A 149 21.73 -15.60 -22.64
N PHE A 150 21.37 -16.16 -21.48
CA PHE A 150 21.75 -17.53 -21.13
C PHE A 150 21.18 -18.55 -22.12
N ALA A 151 19.91 -18.42 -22.51
CA ALA A 151 19.29 -19.30 -23.51
C ALA A 151 20.04 -19.24 -24.87
N GLU A 152 20.40 -18.04 -25.32
CA GLU A 152 21.19 -17.86 -26.55
C GLU A 152 22.59 -18.48 -26.46
N GLN A 153 23.27 -18.34 -25.31
CA GLN A 153 24.59 -18.96 -25.11
C GLN A 153 24.52 -20.49 -25.09
N VAL A 154 23.48 -21.06 -24.48
CA VAL A 154 23.24 -22.52 -24.48
C VAL A 154 23.02 -23.02 -25.91
N GLU A 155 22.16 -22.36 -26.68
CA GLU A 155 21.90 -22.74 -28.07
C GLU A 155 23.16 -22.67 -28.94
N LYS A 156 23.96 -21.60 -28.82
CA LYS A 156 25.25 -21.47 -29.51
C LYS A 156 26.22 -22.58 -29.11
N GLY A 157 26.30 -22.93 -27.82
CA GLY A 157 27.13 -24.02 -27.32
C GLY A 157 26.74 -25.38 -27.91
N GLU A 158 25.44 -25.68 -27.99
CA GLU A 158 24.96 -26.91 -28.62
C GLU A 158 25.28 -26.97 -30.11
N GLN A 159 25.14 -25.85 -30.83
CA GLN A 159 25.49 -25.78 -32.25
C GLN A 159 26.99 -26.02 -32.48
N LEU A 160 27.85 -25.37 -31.70
CA LEU A 160 29.30 -25.56 -31.80
C LEU A 160 29.71 -27.01 -31.55
N ARG A 161 29.17 -27.66 -30.51
CA ARG A 161 29.45 -29.07 -30.22
C ARG A 161 29.07 -30.00 -31.38
N LYS A 162 27.91 -29.77 -32.01
CA LYS A 162 27.48 -30.53 -33.20
C LYS A 162 28.41 -30.31 -34.40
N LEU A 163 28.98 -29.11 -34.56
CA LEU A 163 29.97 -28.86 -35.60
C LEU A 163 31.29 -29.58 -35.29
N GLU A 164 31.77 -29.51 -34.06
CA GLU A 164 33.00 -30.21 -33.63
C GLU A 164 32.90 -31.73 -33.84
N GLU A 165 31.78 -32.35 -33.46
CA GLU A 165 31.51 -33.78 -33.70
C GLU A 165 31.55 -34.14 -35.20
N LYS A 166 30.99 -33.28 -36.06
CA LYS A 166 31.02 -33.47 -37.52
C LYS A 166 32.42 -33.32 -38.11
N VAL A 167 33.18 -32.33 -37.64
CA VAL A 167 34.55 -32.11 -38.11
C VAL A 167 35.43 -33.29 -37.67
N SER A 168 35.33 -33.72 -36.41
CA SER A 168 36.08 -34.86 -35.87
C SER A 168 35.81 -36.15 -36.63
N SER A 169 34.53 -36.48 -36.87
CA SER A 169 34.15 -37.67 -37.64
C SER A 169 34.61 -37.59 -39.10
N PHE A 170 34.55 -36.41 -39.71
CA PHE A 170 35.08 -36.22 -41.07
C PHE A 170 36.60 -36.40 -41.13
N THR A 171 37.35 -35.88 -40.16
CA THR A 171 38.80 -36.08 -40.08
C THR A 171 39.19 -37.53 -39.82
N GLU A 172 38.47 -38.25 -38.96
CA GLU A 172 38.69 -39.70 -38.76
C GLU A 172 38.42 -40.49 -40.04
N SER A 173 37.38 -40.13 -40.78
CA SER A 173 37.03 -40.77 -42.06
C SER A 173 38.11 -40.56 -43.12
N PHE A 174 38.73 -39.38 -43.14
CA PHE A 174 39.77 -39.01 -44.11
C PHE A 174 41.13 -39.68 -43.81
N PHE A 175 41.41 -40.00 -42.54
CA PHE A 175 42.65 -40.69 -42.14
C PHE A 175 42.56 -42.22 -42.22
N LEU A 176 41.36 -42.78 -42.40
CA LEU A 176 41.12 -44.24 -42.52
C LEU A 176 40.98 -44.73 -43.98
N GLN A 177 41.20 -43.86 -44.98
CA GLN A 177 41.37 -44.19 -46.40
C GLN A 177 42.84 -44.10 -46.81
#